data_AF-A0A966Y3Z6-F1
#
_entry.id   AF-A0A966Y3Z6-F1
#
_cell.length_a   1.000
_cell.length_b   1.000
_cell.length_c   1.000
_cell.angle_alpha   90.00
_cell.angle_beta   90.00
_cell.angle_gamma   90.00
#
_symmetry.space_group_name_H-M   'P 1'
#
loop_
_entity.id
_entity.type
_entity.pdbx_description
1 polymer ?
#
loop_
_entity_poly.entity_id
_entity_poly.type
_entity_poly.pdbx_seq_one_letter_code
_entity_poly.pdbx_strand_id
1 'polypeptide(L)'
;MASPMRRHPTPPATRPCWVSERNVSMTPSDGDLRRHCERRMGALDRERQSWFQHWRELSDNILPRRGQFLSFAGQSDRGRKLNGKMLDSTGTLAARTLASGLMSGVTSPARPWFRLTVGDPALAQAPGVRLWLDRVQEAMLRVFARSNLYNALATVYEELGVFGTGVLLILEDDEEIVRAWPLTVGEYWLASSDRQVVNTLYREFPLTVYQLVERFGRDAVSPLVREQYDAGTWDREVTVVHAIEPNEGRDLEHADNRNMPFRSVYYEKTGADDSLLSVSGFETFPAMCPRWHLVGNDVWGRSPGMDALPDVKGLQILHKRFGQALEKMVNPPMVAPPSMRNDIASTVSGAVTYVADPTGAGFRPAYQINPPLNHLAQAIADRQRSVQAAFYADLFLMMSQLDDVRSATEIVERREEKMVMLGPVPARPSASSMSRRSPRRSVRWRPAASSGSSASRAARRR
;
A
#
# COMPACT_ATOMS: atom_id res chain seq x y z
N MET A 1 -73.52 -9.57 47.04
CA MET A 1 -72.56 -10.55 47.58
C MET A 1 -71.54 -10.85 46.49
N ALA A 2 -70.36 -10.24 46.56
CA ALA A 2 -69.29 -10.41 45.58
C ALA A 2 -68.29 -11.44 46.11
N SER A 3 -68.05 -12.51 45.35
CA SER A 3 -67.01 -13.52 45.61
C SER A 3 -65.69 -13.15 44.90
N PRO A 4 -64.53 -13.56 45.44
CA PRO A 4 -63.23 -13.05 45.01
C PRO A 4 -62.52 -13.88 43.93
N MET A 5 -61.72 -13.17 43.12
CA MET A 5 -60.48 -13.53 42.41
C MET A 5 -60.33 -14.89 41.71
N ARG A 6 -59.97 -14.84 40.41
CA ARG A 6 -58.74 -15.49 39.89
C ARG A 6 -58.10 -14.61 38.80
N ARG A 7 -56.81 -14.28 38.98
CA ARG A 7 -55.96 -13.64 37.97
C ARG A 7 -55.53 -14.69 36.95
N HIS A 8 -55.67 -14.40 35.66
CA HIS A 8 -55.10 -15.20 34.57
C HIS A 8 -53.58 -14.98 34.49
N PRO A 9 -52.77 -16.02 34.25
CA PRO A 9 -51.35 -15.87 33.99
C PRO A 9 -51.13 -15.41 32.53
N THR A 10 -50.30 -14.39 32.36
CA THR A 10 -49.79 -13.98 31.04
C THR A 10 -48.88 -15.06 30.45
N PRO A 11 -48.95 -15.34 29.13
CA PRO A 11 -48.10 -16.34 28.51
C PRO A 11 -46.64 -15.85 28.47
N PRO A 12 -45.64 -16.74 28.59
CA PRO A 12 -44.24 -16.34 28.43
C PRO A 12 -43.97 -15.97 26.98
N ALA A 13 -43.29 -14.83 26.79
CA ALA A 13 -42.84 -14.36 25.49
C ALA A 13 -41.89 -15.39 24.86
N THR A 14 -42.33 -16.01 23.76
CA THR A 14 -41.50 -16.85 22.89
C THR A 14 -40.41 -16.00 22.26
N ARG A 15 -39.15 -16.23 22.66
CA ARG A 15 -37.97 -15.68 21.99
C ARG A 15 -37.81 -16.35 20.61
N PRO A 16 -37.48 -15.62 19.54
CA PRO A 16 -37.17 -16.22 18.26
C PRO A 16 -35.88 -17.05 18.37
N CYS A 17 -36.01 -18.33 18.03
CA CYS A 17 -34.98 -19.36 18.01
C CYS A 17 -34.04 -19.15 16.81
N TRP A 18 -32.96 -18.38 16.98
CA TRP A 18 -31.78 -18.38 16.10
C TRP A 18 -30.53 -17.95 16.87
N VAL A 19 -30.18 -18.68 17.93
CA VAL A 19 -28.83 -18.64 18.49
C VAL A 19 -28.37 -20.08 18.55
N SER A 20 -27.53 -20.48 17.60
CA SER A 20 -26.82 -21.74 17.70
C SER A 20 -25.87 -21.63 18.89
N GLU A 21 -26.19 -22.35 19.96
CA GLU A 21 -25.27 -22.63 21.07
C GLU A 21 -24.06 -23.38 20.50
N ARG A 22 -23.02 -22.65 20.11
CA ARG A 22 -21.66 -23.18 19.98
C ARG A 22 -20.90 -22.87 21.26
N ASN A 23 -21.25 -23.57 22.34
CA ASN A 23 -20.40 -23.72 23.50
C ASN A 23 -19.38 -24.84 23.23
N VAL A 24 -18.23 -24.48 22.67
CA VAL A 24 -16.95 -25.17 22.89
C VAL A 24 -15.85 -24.11 22.85
N SER A 25 -15.53 -23.49 23.99
CA SER A 25 -14.33 -22.67 24.16
C SER A 25 -13.11 -23.59 24.33
N MET A 26 -12.78 -24.34 23.27
CA MET A 26 -11.43 -24.87 23.12
C MET A 26 -10.62 -23.79 22.42
N THR A 27 -9.68 -23.17 23.13
CA THR A 27 -8.62 -22.39 22.48
C THR A 27 -7.97 -23.31 21.43
N PRO A 28 -8.00 -22.95 20.14
CA PRO A 28 -7.44 -23.80 19.09
C PRO A 28 -5.99 -24.15 19.42
N SER A 29 -5.58 -25.40 19.19
CA SER A 29 -4.16 -25.73 19.26
C SER A 29 -3.38 -24.86 18.26
N ASP A 30 -2.11 -24.57 18.54
CA ASP A 30 -1.30 -23.72 17.67
C ASP A 30 -1.27 -24.26 16.22
N GLY A 31 -1.28 -25.60 16.04
CA GLY A 31 -1.39 -26.23 14.73
C GLY A 31 -2.75 -26.04 14.04
N ASP A 32 -3.87 -26.06 14.78
CA ASP A 32 -5.19 -25.74 14.22
C ASP A 32 -5.28 -24.29 13.76
N LEU A 33 -4.68 -23.39 14.52
CA LEU A 33 -4.62 -21.97 14.18
C LEU A 33 -3.80 -21.74 12.91
N ARG A 34 -2.65 -22.40 12.76
CA ARG A 34 -1.88 -22.34 11.52
C ARG A 34 -2.66 -22.83 10.32
N ARG A 35 -3.27 -24.03 10.40
CA ARG A 35 -4.12 -24.59 9.33
C ARG A 35 -5.32 -23.69 9.01
N HIS A 36 -5.86 -22.97 10.00
CA HIS A 36 -6.88 -21.95 9.74
C HIS A 36 -6.31 -20.81 8.89
N CYS A 37 -5.19 -20.21 9.31
CA CYS A 37 -4.57 -19.10 8.59
C CYS A 37 -4.17 -19.49 7.17
N GLU A 38 -3.60 -20.67 6.95
CA GLU A 38 -3.23 -21.17 5.63
C GLU A 38 -4.46 -21.35 4.71
N ARG A 39 -5.53 -21.97 5.22
CA ARG A 39 -6.79 -22.11 4.45
C ARG A 39 -7.40 -20.76 4.09
N ARG A 40 -7.41 -19.83 5.04
CA ARG A 40 -7.94 -18.47 4.83
C ARG A 40 -7.09 -17.71 3.82
N MET A 41 -5.78 -17.79 3.94
CA MET A 41 -4.85 -17.21 2.98
C MET A 41 -5.06 -17.75 1.57
N GLY A 42 -5.23 -19.06 1.40
CA GLY A 42 -5.54 -19.66 0.10
C GLY A 42 -6.86 -19.18 -0.49
N ALA A 43 -7.86 -18.85 0.34
CA ALA A 43 -9.10 -18.24 -0.13
C ALA A 43 -8.91 -16.78 -0.57
N LEU A 44 -8.17 -16.00 0.22
CA LEU A 44 -7.84 -14.60 -0.13
C LEU A 44 -7.00 -14.51 -1.40
N ASP A 45 -6.11 -15.47 -1.64
CA ASP A 45 -5.30 -15.48 -2.86
C ASP A 45 -6.17 -15.69 -4.11
N ARG A 46 -7.15 -16.59 -4.06
CA ARG A 46 -8.10 -16.79 -5.18
C ARG A 46 -8.88 -15.52 -5.52
N GLU A 47 -9.34 -14.77 -4.51
CA GLU A 47 -10.02 -13.49 -4.74
C GLU A 47 -9.09 -12.48 -5.41
N ARG A 48 -7.86 -12.36 -4.89
CA ARG A 48 -6.85 -11.41 -5.36
C ARG A 48 -6.35 -11.69 -6.78
N GLN A 49 -6.36 -12.94 -7.25
CA GLN A 49 -5.82 -13.32 -8.56
C GLN A 49 -6.40 -12.52 -9.74
N SER A 50 -7.68 -12.12 -9.66
CA SER A 50 -8.33 -11.26 -10.67
C SER A 50 -7.66 -9.88 -10.79
N TRP A 51 -7.25 -9.29 -9.67
CA TRP A 51 -6.59 -7.99 -9.61
C TRP A 51 -5.10 -8.07 -9.96
N PHE A 52 -4.48 -9.23 -9.72
CA PHE A 52 -3.05 -9.43 -9.89
C PHE A 52 -2.57 -9.13 -11.32
N GLN A 53 -3.32 -9.57 -12.34
CA GLN A 53 -2.97 -9.29 -13.72
C GLN A 53 -2.99 -7.79 -14.02
N HIS A 54 -3.98 -7.07 -13.48
CA HIS A 54 -4.13 -5.65 -13.72
C HIS A 54 -3.02 -4.83 -13.03
N TRP A 55 -2.68 -5.15 -11.78
CA TRP A 55 -1.56 -4.52 -11.07
C TRP A 55 -0.22 -4.74 -11.77
N ARG A 56 -0.01 -5.92 -12.36
CA ARG A 56 1.20 -6.19 -13.15
C ARG A 56 1.32 -5.26 -14.35
N GLU A 57 0.21 -5.00 -15.06
CA GLU A 57 0.22 -4.06 -16.18
C GLU A 57 0.51 -2.62 -15.72
N LEU A 58 -0.05 -2.20 -14.60
CA LEU A 58 0.20 -0.88 -14.02
C LEU A 58 1.66 -0.70 -13.61
N SER A 59 2.26 -1.72 -12.99
CA SER A 59 3.67 -1.70 -12.65
C SER A 59 4.54 -1.61 -13.90
N ASP A 60 4.32 -2.49 -14.89
CA ASP A 60 5.10 -2.52 -16.14
C ASP A 60 5.08 -1.20 -16.92
N ASN A 61 4.01 -0.40 -16.82
CA ASN A 61 3.81 0.81 -17.63
C ASN A 61 3.92 2.12 -16.86
N ILE A 62 3.78 2.13 -15.53
CA ILE A 62 3.72 3.36 -14.71
C ILE A 62 4.76 3.32 -13.58
N LEU A 63 4.75 2.31 -12.71
CA LEU A 63 5.64 2.19 -11.55
C LEU A 63 6.38 0.83 -11.54
N PRO A 64 7.39 0.64 -12.40
CA PRO A 64 8.03 -0.66 -12.64
C PRO A 64 8.85 -1.21 -11.46
N ARG A 65 9.18 -0.37 -10.47
CA ARG A 65 9.87 -0.79 -9.24
C ARG A 65 8.92 -1.13 -8.09
N ARG A 66 7.62 -0.90 -8.26
CA ARG A 66 6.60 -1.18 -7.25
C ARG A 66 5.73 -2.33 -7.68
N GLY A 67 5.18 -3.00 -6.68
CA GLY A 67 4.57 -4.30 -6.83
C GLY A 67 5.65 -5.36 -6.97
N GLN A 68 6.13 -5.85 -5.83
CA GLN A 68 7.14 -6.90 -5.76
C GLN A 68 6.50 -8.24 -6.13
N PHE A 69 6.12 -8.39 -7.40
CA PHE A 69 5.32 -9.52 -7.88
C PHE A 69 6.11 -10.83 -8.04
N LEU A 70 7.43 -10.83 -7.81
CA LEU A 70 8.34 -11.92 -8.22
C LEU A 70 9.49 -12.26 -7.28
N SER A 71 9.73 -11.54 -6.19
CA SER A 71 10.89 -11.84 -5.33
C SER A 71 10.50 -12.70 -4.13
N PHE A 72 10.24 -13.97 -4.38
CA PHE A 72 10.35 -15.00 -3.34
C PHE A 72 11.83 -15.39 -3.17
N ALA A 73 12.18 -15.87 -1.98
CA ALA A 73 13.55 -16.23 -1.58
C ALA A 73 14.31 -16.93 -2.73
N GLY A 74 15.46 -16.35 -3.13
CA GLY A 74 16.31 -16.88 -4.21
C GLY A 74 16.14 -16.25 -5.60
N GLN A 75 15.13 -15.41 -5.85
CA GLN A 75 15.03 -14.62 -7.09
C GLN A 75 15.57 -13.20 -6.87
N SER A 76 16.89 -13.06 -6.97
CA SER A 76 17.63 -11.80 -6.85
C SER A 76 17.46 -10.88 -8.07
N ASP A 77 16.22 -10.57 -8.46
CA ASP A 77 15.92 -9.56 -9.49
C ASP A 77 15.92 -8.13 -8.92
N ARG A 78 16.29 -7.95 -7.64
CA ARG A 78 16.30 -6.67 -6.89
C ARG A 78 17.10 -5.55 -7.59
N GLY A 79 18.07 -5.91 -8.43
CA GLY A 79 18.92 -4.98 -9.19
C GLY A 79 18.62 -4.87 -10.69
N ARG A 80 17.63 -5.60 -11.22
CA ARG A 80 17.39 -5.65 -12.67
C ARG A 80 16.87 -4.31 -13.20
N LYS A 81 17.23 -3.97 -14.44
CA LYS A 81 16.62 -2.83 -15.15
C LYS A 81 15.17 -3.16 -15.50
N LEU A 82 14.24 -2.59 -14.74
CA LEU A 82 12.79 -2.87 -14.87
C LEU A 82 12.09 -1.94 -15.87
N ASN A 83 12.65 -0.76 -16.16
CA ASN A 83 12.03 0.24 -17.04
C ASN A 83 12.19 -0.06 -18.55
N GLY A 84 12.59 -1.28 -18.94
CA GLY A 84 12.92 -1.62 -20.33
C GLY A 84 11.76 -1.53 -21.32
N LYS A 85 10.51 -1.54 -20.82
CA LYS A 85 9.29 -1.44 -21.64
C LYS A 85 8.82 0.01 -21.85
N MET A 86 9.35 0.97 -21.09
CA MET A 86 8.90 2.36 -21.09
C MET A 86 9.77 3.21 -22.02
N LEU A 87 9.14 3.81 -23.03
CA LEU A 87 9.69 4.84 -23.91
C LEU A 87 9.35 6.26 -23.42
N ASP A 88 8.18 6.42 -22.77
CA ASP A 88 7.71 7.68 -22.21
C ASP A 88 7.46 7.57 -20.69
N SER A 89 7.89 8.58 -19.93
CA SER A 89 7.82 8.62 -18.45
C SER A 89 6.68 9.48 -17.90
N THR A 90 5.76 9.97 -18.74
CA THR A 90 4.69 10.90 -18.35
C THR A 90 3.80 10.30 -17.26
N GLY A 91 3.42 9.02 -17.40
CA GLY A 91 2.62 8.33 -16.38
C GLY A 91 3.32 8.26 -15.02
N THR A 92 4.61 7.92 -15.00
CA THR A 92 5.42 7.88 -13.76
C THR A 92 5.50 9.25 -13.09
N LEU A 93 5.76 10.30 -13.88
CA LEU A 93 5.84 11.68 -13.37
C LEU A 93 4.48 12.15 -12.84
N ALA A 94 3.40 11.88 -13.55
CA ALA A 94 2.05 12.23 -13.12
C ALA A 94 1.66 11.53 -11.81
N ALA A 95 1.97 10.25 -11.65
CA ALA A 95 1.76 9.51 -10.40
C ALA A 95 2.57 10.11 -9.22
N ARG A 96 3.82 10.52 -9.44
CA ARG A 96 4.66 11.18 -8.43
C ARG A 96 4.10 12.55 -8.03
N THR A 97 3.60 13.31 -8.98
CA THR A 97 2.94 14.60 -8.74
C THR A 97 1.68 14.41 -7.88
N LEU A 98 0.83 13.43 -8.22
CA LEU A 98 -0.34 13.06 -7.41
C LEU A 98 0.05 12.72 -5.97
N ALA A 99 1.04 11.83 -5.78
CA ALA A 99 1.46 11.41 -4.44
C ALA A 99 2.03 12.57 -3.60
N SER A 100 2.85 13.43 -4.22
CA SER A 100 3.38 14.63 -3.57
C SER A 100 2.27 15.62 -3.21
N GLY A 101 1.29 15.74 -4.10
CA GLY A 101 0.08 16.52 -3.90
C GLY A 101 -0.77 16.05 -2.72
N LEU A 102 -0.98 14.73 -2.60
CA LEU A 102 -1.68 14.12 -1.47
C LEU A 102 -0.92 14.32 -0.16
N MET A 103 0.41 14.18 -0.17
CA MET A 103 1.24 14.44 1.02
C MET A 103 1.06 15.88 1.50
N SER A 104 1.22 16.86 0.61
CA SER A 104 1.07 18.28 0.95
C SER A 104 -0.37 18.65 1.34
N GLY A 105 -1.35 18.06 0.66
CA GLY A 105 -2.77 18.35 0.86
C GLY A 105 -3.39 17.70 2.09
N VAL A 106 -3.01 16.45 2.42
CA VAL A 106 -3.72 15.62 3.41
C VAL A 106 -2.91 15.44 4.70
N THR A 107 -1.59 15.21 4.62
CA THR A 107 -0.75 14.83 5.77
C THR A 107 0.57 15.58 5.81
N SER A 108 0.53 16.89 5.53
CA SER A 108 1.74 17.71 5.47
C SER A 108 2.45 17.75 6.83
N PRO A 109 3.75 17.39 6.92
CA PRO A 109 4.49 17.48 8.17
C PRO A 109 4.73 18.93 8.63
N ALA A 110 4.63 19.90 7.71
CA ALA A 110 4.92 21.30 7.99
C ALA A 110 3.80 22.01 8.79
N ARG A 111 2.61 21.43 8.85
CA ARG A 111 1.44 22.03 9.51
C ARG A 111 0.59 20.97 10.20
N PRO A 112 -0.08 21.29 11.33
CA PRO A 112 -1.05 20.39 11.94
C PRO A 112 -2.16 20.05 10.93
N TRP A 113 -2.30 18.77 10.60
CA TRP A 113 -3.25 18.27 9.59
C TRP A 113 -4.45 17.53 10.21
N PHE A 114 -4.51 17.43 11.54
CA PHE A 114 -5.68 16.94 12.26
C PHE A 114 -5.94 17.78 13.51
N ARG A 115 -7.19 17.75 13.97
CA ARG A 115 -7.61 18.37 15.22
C ARG A 115 -8.32 17.38 16.12
N LEU A 116 -7.96 17.36 17.41
CA LEU A 116 -8.69 16.58 18.41
C LEU A 116 -9.85 17.40 18.97
N THR A 117 -11.01 16.75 19.09
CA THR A 117 -12.22 17.32 19.71
C THR A 117 -13.02 16.23 20.40
N VAL A 118 -13.99 16.64 21.21
CA VAL A 118 -14.97 15.75 21.85
C VAL A 118 -16.33 15.89 21.16
N GLY A 119 -17.14 14.83 21.23
CA GLY A 119 -18.45 14.82 20.57
C GLY A 119 -19.47 15.79 21.18
N ASP A 120 -19.30 16.15 22.45
CA ASP A 120 -20.14 17.15 23.13
C ASP A 120 -19.63 18.57 22.86
N PRO A 121 -20.40 19.43 22.16
CA PRO A 121 -19.98 20.79 21.83
C PRO A 121 -19.71 21.67 23.05
N ALA A 122 -20.42 21.48 24.16
CA ALA A 122 -20.25 22.28 25.36
C ALA A 122 -18.91 21.95 26.04
N LEU A 123 -18.58 20.64 26.10
CA LEU A 123 -17.32 20.17 26.64
C LEU A 123 -16.13 20.54 25.73
N ALA A 124 -16.33 20.55 24.41
CA ALA A 124 -15.30 20.95 23.45
C ALA A 124 -14.87 22.43 23.61
N GLN A 125 -15.78 23.28 24.09
CA GLN A 125 -15.51 24.70 24.34
C GLN A 125 -14.90 24.97 25.73
N ALA A 126 -14.92 23.99 26.64
CA ALA A 126 -14.35 24.14 27.96
C ALA A 126 -12.83 24.40 27.87
N PRO A 127 -12.30 25.52 28.43
CA PRO A 127 -10.90 25.90 28.24
C PRO A 127 -9.89 24.82 28.67
N GLY A 128 -10.17 24.14 29.77
CA GLY A 128 -9.31 23.05 30.28
C GLY A 128 -9.27 21.83 29.36
N VAL A 129 -10.41 21.48 28.76
CA VAL A 129 -10.51 20.36 27.80
C VAL A 129 -9.76 20.72 26.53
N ARG A 130 -9.98 21.91 25.99
CA ARG A 130 -9.28 22.39 24.79
C ARG A 130 -7.77 22.38 24.99
N LEU A 131 -7.28 22.95 26.10
CA LEU A 131 -5.85 22.97 26.42
C LEU A 131 -5.25 21.56 26.51
N TRP A 132 -5.98 20.61 27.10
CA TRP A 132 -5.52 19.22 27.18
C TRP A 132 -5.47 18.56 25.80
N LEU A 133 -6.52 18.73 24.98
CA LEU A 133 -6.57 18.19 23.61
C LEU A 133 -5.45 18.77 22.73
N ASP A 134 -5.18 20.07 22.85
CA ASP A 134 -4.10 20.74 22.11
C ASP A 134 -2.73 20.12 22.50
N ARG A 135 -2.49 19.91 23.79
CA ARG A 135 -1.25 19.24 24.27
C ARG A 135 -1.12 17.80 23.77
N VAL A 136 -2.21 17.03 23.76
CA VAL A 136 -2.21 15.65 23.25
C VAL A 136 -1.95 15.64 21.75
N GLN A 137 -2.58 16.55 21.00
CA GLN A 137 -2.39 16.70 19.57
C GLN A 137 -0.92 17.03 19.22
N GLU A 138 -0.31 17.98 19.93
CA GLU A 138 1.10 18.31 19.77
C GLU A 138 2.02 17.12 20.07
N ALA A 139 1.71 16.36 21.12
CA ALA A 139 2.47 15.16 21.47
C ALA A 139 2.39 14.11 20.35
N MET A 140 1.20 13.85 19.81
CA MET A 140 0.99 12.94 18.69
C MET A 140 1.75 13.39 17.44
N LEU A 141 1.63 14.67 17.05
CA LEU A 141 2.35 15.23 15.90
C LEU A 141 3.87 15.13 16.07
N ARG A 142 4.38 15.31 17.30
CA ARG A 142 5.80 15.15 17.61
C ARG A 142 6.27 13.71 17.46
N VAL A 143 5.49 12.73 17.91
CA VAL A 143 5.79 11.31 17.71
C VAL A 143 5.82 10.98 16.21
N PHE A 144 4.84 11.46 15.46
CA PHE A 144 4.77 11.24 14.01
C PHE A 144 5.93 11.88 13.23
N ALA A 145 6.41 13.05 13.67
CA ALA A 145 7.55 13.72 13.06
C ALA A 145 8.89 13.05 13.41
N ARG A 146 8.99 12.41 14.58
CA ARG A 146 10.19 11.69 15.01
C ARG A 146 10.29 10.31 14.40
N SER A 147 9.17 9.63 14.16
CA SER A 147 9.15 8.31 13.53
C SER A 147 9.21 8.38 12.01
N ASN A 148 9.27 7.20 11.38
CA ASN A 148 9.28 7.09 9.92
C ASN A 148 7.91 7.31 9.23
N LEU A 149 6.88 7.77 9.95
CA LEU A 149 5.49 7.79 9.46
C LEU A 149 5.32 8.61 8.17
N TYR A 150 5.88 9.82 8.09
CA TYR A 150 5.72 10.68 6.91
C TYR A 150 6.41 10.10 5.66
N ASN A 151 7.57 9.46 5.82
CA ASN A 151 8.25 8.76 4.73
C ASN A 151 7.42 7.56 4.24
N ALA A 152 6.81 6.83 5.17
CA ALA A 152 5.95 5.70 4.84
C ALA A 152 4.64 6.14 4.15
N LEU A 153 4.02 7.25 4.60
CA LEU A 153 2.83 7.82 3.96
C LEU A 153 3.09 8.28 2.53
N ALA A 154 4.24 8.93 2.26
CA ALA A 154 4.63 9.30 0.89
C ALA A 154 4.68 8.06 -0.02
N THR A 155 5.22 6.97 0.52
CA THR A 155 5.31 5.69 -0.19
C THR A 155 3.92 5.12 -0.50
N VAL A 156 3.00 5.20 0.46
CA VAL A 156 1.63 4.65 0.33
C VAL A 156 0.77 5.47 -0.64
N TYR A 157 0.98 6.78 -0.74
CA TYR A 157 0.23 7.61 -1.69
C TYR A 157 0.52 7.27 -3.16
N GLU A 158 1.74 6.84 -3.48
CA GLU A 158 2.04 6.32 -4.82
C GLU A 158 1.31 4.98 -5.09
N GLU A 159 1.28 4.06 -4.11
CA GLU A 159 0.49 2.81 -4.25
C GLU A 159 -1.00 3.12 -4.45
N LEU A 160 -1.54 4.05 -3.66
CA LEU A 160 -2.93 4.44 -3.71
C LEU A 160 -3.30 5.05 -5.08
N GLY A 161 -2.46 5.93 -5.60
CA GLY A 161 -2.68 6.62 -6.88
C GLY A 161 -2.54 5.72 -8.10
N VAL A 162 -1.77 4.64 -8.02
CA VAL A 162 -1.52 3.74 -9.16
C VAL A 162 -2.29 2.43 -9.07
N PHE A 163 -2.28 1.75 -7.93
CA PHE A 163 -2.92 0.43 -7.74
C PHE A 163 -4.28 0.50 -7.05
N GLY A 164 -4.70 1.66 -6.56
CA GLY A 164 -6.04 1.92 -6.01
C GLY A 164 -6.20 1.55 -4.55
N THR A 165 -5.29 0.74 -4.02
CA THR A 165 -5.22 0.36 -2.61
C THR A 165 -3.81 0.59 -2.10
N GLY A 166 -3.68 1.32 -1.00
CA GLY A 166 -2.43 1.42 -0.26
C GLY A 166 -2.57 0.73 1.09
N VAL A 167 -1.50 0.15 1.63
CA VAL A 167 -1.51 -0.44 2.96
C VAL A 167 -0.32 0.05 3.77
N LEU A 168 -0.60 0.47 5.00
CA LEU A 168 0.39 0.92 5.97
C LEU A 168 0.16 0.19 7.28
N LEU A 169 1.06 -0.72 7.63
CA LEU A 169 1.00 -1.41 8.92
C LEU A 169 1.75 -0.59 9.96
N ILE A 170 1.09 -0.18 11.04
CA ILE A 170 1.69 0.64 12.09
C ILE A 170 1.78 -0.20 13.35
N LEU A 171 3.00 -0.45 13.81
CA LEU A 171 3.30 -1.27 14.99
C LEU A 171 3.99 -0.42 16.05
N GLU A 172 3.89 -0.85 17.30
CA GLU A 172 4.67 -0.30 18.41
C GLU A 172 6.15 -0.63 18.20
N ASP A 173 7.01 0.29 18.63
CA ASP A 173 8.46 0.22 18.47
C ASP A 173 9.14 0.77 19.72
N ASP A 174 10.17 0.07 20.21
CA ASP A 174 10.82 0.42 21.48
C ASP A 174 11.70 1.68 21.37
N GLU A 175 12.15 2.06 20.17
CA GLU A 175 13.04 3.21 19.94
C GLU A 175 12.26 4.47 19.49
N GLU A 176 11.43 4.32 18.47
CA GLU A 176 10.68 5.41 17.83
C GLU A 176 9.24 5.53 18.34
N ILE A 177 8.83 4.71 19.33
CA ILE A 177 7.45 4.52 19.85
C ILE A 177 6.54 3.84 18.83
N VAL A 178 6.59 4.28 17.57
CA VAL A 178 5.74 3.79 16.49
C VAL A 178 6.56 3.61 15.22
N ARG A 179 6.49 2.44 14.60
CA ARG A 179 7.09 2.16 13.30
C ARG A 179 6.02 1.85 12.26
N ALA A 180 6.09 2.56 11.14
CA ALA A 180 5.19 2.38 10.01
C ALA A 180 5.86 1.55 8.89
N TRP A 181 5.19 0.49 8.46
CA TRP A 181 5.64 -0.43 7.42
C TRP A 181 4.74 -0.24 6.18
N PRO A 182 5.18 0.55 5.18
CA PRO A 182 4.43 0.67 3.94
C PRO A 182 4.51 -0.64 3.19
N LEU A 183 3.37 -1.16 2.75
CA LEU A 183 3.29 -2.39 1.99
C LEU A 183 3.06 -2.09 0.51
N THR A 184 3.67 -2.90 -0.36
CA THR A 184 3.49 -2.81 -1.81
C THR A 184 2.54 -3.88 -2.31
N VAL A 185 1.78 -3.56 -3.35
CA VAL A 185 0.78 -4.49 -3.88
C VAL A 185 1.43 -5.82 -4.32
N GLY A 186 0.78 -6.94 -4.05
CA GLY A 186 1.30 -8.28 -4.34
C GLY A 186 1.95 -9.00 -3.15
N GLU A 187 2.44 -8.29 -2.14
CA GLU A 187 2.98 -8.92 -0.92
C GLU A 187 1.91 -9.17 0.15
N TYR A 188 0.71 -8.59 -0.02
CA TYR A 188 -0.37 -8.65 0.97
C TYR A 188 -1.72 -9.06 0.38
N TRP A 189 -2.64 -9.43 1.28
CA TRP A 189 -4.03 -9.79 1.03
C TRP A 189 -4.92 -9.13 2.08
N LEU A 190 -6.11 -8.70 1.66
CA LEU A 190 -7.07 -7.99 2.52
C LEU A 190 -8.41 -8.72 2.54
N ALA A 191 -9.17 -8.54 3.62
CA ALA A 191 -10.59 -8.85 3.65
C ALA A 191 -11.37 -7.73 4.36
N SER A 192 -12.63 -7.57 3.99
CA SER A 192 -13.54 -6.59 4.58
C SER A 192 -14.61 -7.26 5.45
N SER A 193 -15.04 -6.56 6.50
CA SER A 193 -16.22 -6.93 7.29
C SER A 193 -17.51 -6.76 6.49
N ASP A 194 -18.63 -7.20 7.06
CA ASP A 194 -20.00 -6.89 6.62
C ASP A 194 -20.24 -5.38 6.35
N ARG A 195 -19.61 -4.52 7.16
CA ARG A 195 -19.64 -3.05 6.99
C ARG A 195 -18.69 -2.50 5.92
N GLN A 196 -18.11 -3.37 5.09
CA GLN A 196 -17.09 -3.04 4.08
C GLN A 196 -15.84 -2.35 4.65
N VAL A 197 -15.57 -2.50 5.95
CA VAL A 197 -14.35 -1.99 6.59
C VAL A 197 -13.30 -3.08 6.56
N VAL A 198 -12.10 -2.77 6.06
CA VAL A 198 -10.98 -3.71 6.07
C VAL A 198 -10.64 -4.06 7.51
N ASN A 199 -10.66 -5.35 7.84
CA ASN A 199 -10.43 -5.85 9.20
C ASN A 199 -9.45 -7.04 9.23
N THR A 200 -9.00 -7.48 8.06
CA THR A 200 -8.11 -8.63 7.89
C THR A 200 -6.97 -8.22 6.97
N LEU A 201 -5.73 -8.52 7.36
CA LEU A 201 -4.52 -8.29 6.58
C LEU A 201 -3.62 -9.53 6.70
N TYR A 202 -3.27 -10.13 5.58
CA TYR A 202 -2.22 -11.14 5.50
C TYR A 202 -1.07 -10.54 4.68
N ARG A 203 0.16 -10.87 5.02
CA ARG A 203 1.33 -10.50 4.21
C ARG A 203 2.39 -11.59 4.23
N GLU A 204 3.14 -11.65 3.15
CA GLU A 204 4.32 -12.49 2.98
C GLU A 204 5.54 -11.62 2.78
N PHE A 205 6.62 -11.93 3.49
CA PHE A 205 7.88 -11.24 3.31
C PHE A 205 9.04 -12.15 3.70
N PRO A 206 10.19 -12.04 3.02
CA PRO A 206 11.40 -12.77 3.40
C PRO A 206 12.03 -12.13 4.63
N LEU A 207 12.51 -12.96 5.56
CA LEU A 207 13.44 -12.59 6.61
C LEU A 207 14.70 -13.44 6.49
N THR A 208 15.86 -12.88 6.80
CA THR A 208 17.07 -13.68 6.97
C THR A 208 16.95 -14.58 8.20
N VAL A 209 17.66 -15.70 8.23
CA VAL A 209 17.73 -16.60 9.40
C VAL A 209 18.13 -15.81 10.66
N TYR A 210 19.09 -14.88 10.53
CA TYR A 210 19.48 -14.00 11.63
C TYR A 210 18.31 -13.16 12.16
N GLN A 211 17.62 -12.43 11.28
CA GLN A 211 16.49 -11.59 11.66
C GLN A 211 15.32 -12.40 12.25
N LEU A 212 15.13 -13.63 11.77
CA LEU A 212 14.07 -14.51 12.28
C LEU A 212 14.35 -14.91 13.74
N VAL A 213 15.58 -15.33 14.02
CA VAL A 213 16.00 -15.73 15.38
C VAL A 213 16.06 -14.53 16.31
N GLU A 214 16.54 -13.38 15.85
CA GLU A 214 16.56 -12.13 16.64
C GLU A 214 15.14 -11.70 17.05
N ARG A 215 14.18 -11.80 16.14
CA ARG A 215 12.81 -11.34 16.36
C ARG A 215 11.94 -12.29 17.18
N PHE A 216 12.03 -13.60 16.91
CA PHE A 216 11.12 -14.59 17.51
C PHE A 216 11.81 -15.48 18.56
N GLY A 217 13.14 -15.45 18.64
CA GLY A 217 13.93 -16.32 19.50
C GLY A 217 14.23 -17.67 18.84
N ARG A 218 15.34 -18.29 19.29
CA ARG A 218 15.86 -19.54 18.73
C ARG A 218 14.93 -20.75 18.94
N ASP A 219 14.13 -20.73 20.01
CA ASP A 219 13.26 -21.87 20.36
C ASP A 219 11.94 -21.88 19.59
N ALA A 220 11.49 -20.72 19.10
CA ALA A 220 10.23 -20.57 18.36
C ALA A 220 10.36 -20.90 16.87
N VAL A 221 11.57 -20.80 16.30
CA VAL A 221 11.83 -21.11 14.89
C VAL A 221 11.86 -22.62 14.62
N SER A 222 11.61 -23.00 13.37
CA SER A 222 11.62 -24.40 12.95
C SER A 222 12.98 -25.07 13.14
N PRO A 223 13.03 -26.42 13.23
CA PRO A 223 14.28 -27.15 13.37
C PRO A 223 15.29 -26.83 12.26
N LEU A 224 14.80 -26.63 11.02
CA LEU A 224 15.62 -26.28 9.88
C LEU A 224 16.30 -24.91 10.04
N VAL A 225 15.55 -23.89 10.48
CA VAL A 225 16.11 -22.55 10.69
C VAL A 225 17.09 -22.56 11.85
N ARG A 226 16.80 -23.33 12.90
CA ARG A 226 17.70 -23.48 14.06
C ARG A 226 19.04 -24.09 13.64
N GLU A 227 19.01 -25.16 12.86
CA GLU A 227 20.21 -25.78 12.30
C GLU A 227 20.98 -24.80 11.41
N GLN A 228 20.30 -24.05 10.54
CA GLN A 228 20.93 -23.04 9.70
C GLN A 228 21.59 -21.92 10.50
N TYR A 229 20.98 -21.51 11.60
CA TYR A 229 21.54 -20.51 12.51
C TYR A 229 22.79 -21.04 13.21
N ASP A 230 22.73 -22.25 13.74
CA ASP A 230 23.84 -22.90 14.44
C ASP A 230 25.01 -23.22 13.50
N ALA A 231 24.72 -23.54 12.24
CA ALA A 231 25.71 -23.75 11.18
C ALA A 231 26.34 -22.45 10.65
N GLY A 232 25.91 -21.28 11.12
CA GLY A 232 26.45 -19.99 10.69
C GLY A 232 25.91 -19.46 9.35
N THR A 233 24.84 -20.06 8.82
CA THR A 233 24.21 -19.63 7.55
C THR A 233 23.14 -18.55 7.76
N TRP A 234 23.57 -17.42 8.30
CA TRP A 234 22.69 -16.34 8.78
C TRP A 234 21.93 -15.58 7.70
N ASP A 235 22.53 -15.43 6.52
CA ASP A 235 21.99 -14.59 5.44
C ASP A 235 20.96 -15.29 4.56
N ARG A 236 20.67 -16.58 4.82
CA ARG A 236 19.67 -17.31 4.06
C ARG A 236 18.29 -16.73 4.33
N GLU A 237 17.52 -16.48 3.28
CA GLU A 237 16.15 -15.95 3.39
C GLU A 237 15.13 -17.07 3.59
N VAL A 238 14.20 -16.85 4.52
CA VAL A 238 13.04 -17.69 4.82
C VAL A 238 11.78 -16.84 4.70
N THR A 239 10.79 -17.34 3.97
CA THR A 239 9.52 -16.63 3.78
C THR A 239 8.61 -16.81 5.00
N VAL A 240 8.21 -15.69 5.60
CA VAL A 240 7.31 -15.65 6.75
C VAL A 240 5.98 -15.07 6.34
N VAL A 241 4.90 -15.65 6.89
CA VAL A 241 3.55 -15.10 6.79
C VAL A 241 3.21 -14.39 8.09
N HIS A 242 2.64 -13.19 7.96
CA HIS A 242 2.02 -12.48 9.08
C HIS A 242 0.53 -12.31 8.79
N ALA A 243 -0.31 -12.93 9.62
CA ALA A 243 -1.76 -12.88 9.53
C ALA A 243 -2.34 -12.03 10.67
N ILE A 244 -3.14 -11.03 10.32
CA ILE A 244 -3.91 -10.21 11.25
C ILE A 244 -5.38 -10.32 10.90
N GLU A 245 -6.21 -10.77 11.83
CA GLU A 245 -7.65 -10.94 11.58
C GLU A 245 -8.49 -10.87 12.87
N PRO A 246 -9.82 -10.67 12.77
CA PRO A 246 -10.70 -10.69 13.92
C PRO A 246 -10.64 -12.04 14.64
N ASN A 247 -10.58 -11.99 15.97
CA ASN A 247 -10.51 -13.17 16.82
C ASN A 247 -11.91 -13.62 17.27
N GLU A 248 -12.53 -14.51 16.49
CA GLU A 248 -13.88 -15.05 16.79
C GLU A 248 -13.91 -16.05 17.94
N GLY A 249 -12.76 -16.68 18.26
CA GLY A 249 -12.63 -17.70 19.30
C GLY A 249 -12.10 -17.17 20.63
N ARG A 250 -12.21 -15.87 20.89
CA ARG A 250 -11.70 -15.23 22.11
C ARG A 250 -12.50 -15.65 23.34
N ASP A 251 -11.80 -15.92 24.43
CA ASP A 251 -12.40 -15.98 25.75
C ASP A 251 -12.38 -14.59 26.39
N LEU A 252 -13.56 -14.05 26.66
CA LEU A 252 -13.72 -12.69 27.20
C LEU A 252 -13.39 -12.62 28.70
N GLU A 253 -13.26 -13.75 29.38
CA GLU A 253 -12.92 -13.80 30.81
C GLU A 253 -11.42 -13.62 31.06
N HIS A 254 -10.58 -13.85 30.04
CA HIS A 254 -9.12 -13.82 30.14
C HIS A 254 -8.53 -12.62 29.38
N ALA A 255 -7.85 -11.71 30.09
CA ALA A 255 -7.22 -10.51 29.55
C ALA A 255 -5.79 -10.75 29.04
N ASP A 256 -5.60 -11.77 28.20
CA ASP A 256 -4.30 -12.16 27.66
C ASP A 256 -4.11 -11.70 26.21
N ASN A 257 -2.86 -11.58 25.76
CA ASN A 257 -2.52 -11.19 24.37
C ASN A 257 -3.19 -12.08 23.31
N ARG A 258 -3.46 -13.35 23.63
CA ARG A 258 -4.14 -14.31 22.74
C ARG A 258 -5.65 -14.04 22.60
N ASN A 259 -6.27 -13.34 23.55
CA ASN A 259 -7.71 -13.08 23.59
C ASN A 259 -8.09 -11.66 23.13
N MET A 260 -7.12 -10.90 22.63
CA MET A 260 -7.39 -9.58 22.06
C MET A 260 -8.34 -9.66 20.83
N PRO A 261 -9.11 -8.59 20.56
CA PRO A 261 -10.11 -8.56 19.48
C PRO A 261 -9.57 -8.89 18.08
N PHE A 262 -8.32 -8.54 17.79
CA PHE A 262 -7.61 -8.93 16.59
C PHE A 262 -6.44 -9.82 16.98
N ARG A 263 -6.30 -10.98 16.33
CA ARG A 263 -5.12 -11.84 16.52
C ARG A 263 -4.04 -11.49 15.51
N SER A 264 -2.79 -11.67 15.91
CA SER A 264 -1.60 -11.53 15.08
C SER A 264 -0.82 -12.84 15.16
N VAL A 265 -0.66 -13.50 14.02
CA VAL A 265 -0.04 -14.82 13.93
C VAL A 265 1.12 -14.76 12.94
N TYR A 266 2.29 -15.20 13.37
CA TYR A 266 3.47 -15.36 12.53
C TYR A 266 3.79 -16.84 12.37
N TYR A 267 4.07 -17.28 11.14
CA TYR A 267 4.51 -18.64 10.85
C TYR A 267 5.39 -18.70 9.61
N GLU A 268 6.24 -19.71 9.54
CA GLU A 268 7.08 -20.00 8.37
C GLU A 268 6.24 -20.64 7.27
N LYS A 269 6.27 -20.10 6.05
CA LYS A 269 5.45 -20.61 4.95
C LYS A 269 5.80 -22.05 4.56
N THR A 270 7.07 -22.43 4.70
CA THR A 270 7.62 -23.71 4.23
C THR A 270 7.97 -24.66 5.38
N GLY A 271 7.64 -24.31 6.64
CA GLY A 271 7.96 -25.14 7.81
C GLY A 271 7.06 -26.37 7.89
N ALA A 272 7.64 -27.54 8.19
CA ALA A 272 6.91 -28.82 8.17
C ALA A 272 6.03 -29.09 9.41
N ASP A 273 6.32 -28.46 10.55
CA ASP A 273 5.78 -28.91 11.86
C ASP A 273 4.48 -28.24 12.30
N ASP A 274 3.73 -27.61 11.40
CA ASP A 274 2.56 -26.77 11.73
C ASP A 274 2.82 -25.75 12.87
N SER A 275 4.10 -25.42 13.12
CA SER A 275 4.51 -24.56 14.22
C SER A 275 4.25 -23.09 13.93
N LEU A 276 3.98 -22.33 14.99
CA LEU A 276 3.82 -20.88 14.97
C LEU A 276 5.06 -20.23 15.56
N LEU A 277 5.52 -19.14 14.94
CA LEU A 277 6.63 -18.32 15.43
C LEU A 277 6.20 -17.43 16.59
N SER A 278 5.00 -16.85 16.50
CA SER A 278 4.45 -15.99 17.53
C SER A 278 2.94 -15.85 17.37
N VAL A 279 2.24 -15.81 18.51
CA VAL A 279 0.82 -15.49 18.60
C VAL A 279 0.66 -14.34 19.57
N SER A 280 0.21 -13.21 19.06
CA SER A 280 -0.15 -12.03 19.84
C SER A 280 -1.50 -11.49 19.37
N GLY A 281 -1.84 -10.28 19.79
CA GLY A 281 -3.06 -9.64 19.32
C GLY A 281 -2.98 -8.12 19.44
N PHE A 282 -4.05 -7.48 18.97
CA PHE A 282 -4.22 -6.04 19.02
C PHE A 282 -5.63 -5.69 19.48
N GLU A 283 -5.73 -4.64 20.29
CA GLU A 283 -7.01 -4.04 20.70
C GLU A 283 -7.75 -3.37 19.53
N THR A 284 -6.98 -2.84 18.58
CA THR A 284 -7.50 -2.22 17.36
C THR A 284 -6.73 -2.71 16.15
N PHE A 285 -7.39 -2.72 14.98
CA PHE A 285 -6.74 -3.16 13.75
C PHE A 285 -5.53 -2.25 13.43
N PRO A 286 -4.29 -2.80 13.35
CA PRO A 286 -3.06 -2.01 13.31
C PRO A 286 -2.73 -1.44 11.93
N ALA A 287 -3.43 -1.87 10.87
CA ALA A 287 -3.17 -1.44 9.50
C ALA A 287 -4.13 -0.36 9.03
N MET A 288 -3.61 0.62 8.30
CA MET A 288 -4.38 1.59 7.51
C MET A 288 -4.41 1.11 6.07
N CYS A 289 -5.59 0.86 5.54
CA CYS A 289 -5.77 0.37 4.16
C CYS A 289 -6.62 1.37 3.35
N PRO A 290 -6.11 2.56 3.01
CA PRO A 290 -6.83 3.50 2.15
C PRO A 290 -7.13 2.89 0.79
N ARG A 291 -8.33 3.16 0.28
CA ARG A 291 -8.82 2.71 -1.03
C ARG A 291 -9.34 3.93 -1.77
N TRP A 292 -8.81 4.18 -2.97
CA TRP A 292 -9.08 5.42 -3.73
C TRP A 292 -10.55 5.49 -4.13
N HIS A 293 -11.04 4.48 -4.86
CA HIS A 293 -12.45 4.33 -5.20
C HIS A 293 -12.91 2.89 -4.99
N LEU A 294 -14.08 2.70 -4.38
CA LEU A 294 -14.69 1.39 -4.15
C LEU A 294 -15.87 1.18 -5.09
N VAL A 295 -16.02 -0.04 -5.60
CA VAL A 295 -17.18 -0.42 -6.42
C VAL A 295 -17.90 -1.59 -5.77
N GLY A 296 -19.17 -1.40 -5.46
CA GLY A 296 -20.00 -2.44 -4.86
C GLY A 296 -19.43 -2.98 -3.54
N ASN A 297 -19.22 -4.30 -3.51
CA ASN A 297 -18.71 -5.05 -2.35
C ASN A 297 -17.23 -5.43 -2.50
N ASP A 298 -16.50 -4.84 -3.45
CA ASP A 298 -15.11 -5.19 -3.69
C ASP A 298 -14.22 -4.77 -2.51
N VAL A 299 -13.31 -5.66 -2.11
CA VAL A 299 -12.31 -5.35 -1.07
C VAL A 299 -11.28 -4.36 -1.60
N TRP A 300 -10.95 -4.44 -2.88
CA TRP A 300 -9.88 -3.69 -3.54
C TRP A 300 -10.40 -2.40 -4.19
N GLY A 301 -9.60 -1.35 -4.12
CA GLY A 301 -9.91 -0.05 -4.72
C GLY A 301 -9.45 0.07 -6.18
N ARG A 302 -10.12 0.94 -6.94
CA ARG A 302 -9.68 1.43 -8.27
C ARG A 302 -8.96 2.77 -8.15
N SER A 303 -8.02 3.02 -9.04
CA SER A 303 -7.13 4.20 -9.04
C SER A 303 -7.17 5.00 -10.34
N PRO A 304 -6.72 6.27 -10.30
CA PRO A 304 -6.42 7.05 -11.50
C PRO A 304 -5.43 6.37 -12.45
N GLY A 305 -4.46 5.61 -11.90
CA GLY A 305 -3.55 4.81 -12.71
C GLY A 305 -4.24 3.77 -13.58
N MET A 306 -5.35 3.19 -13.12
CA MET A 306 -6.17 2.26 -13.92
C MET A 306 -6.85 2.99 -15.07
N ASP A 307 -7.41 4.17 -14.80
CA ASP A 307 -8.09 5.00 -15.79
C ASP A 307 -7.11 5.53 -16.86
N ALA A 308 -5.89 5.88 -16.46
CA ALA A 308 -4.83 6.38 -17.34
C ALA A 308 -4.08 5.28 -18.12
N LEU A 309 -4.22 4.00 -17.74
CA LEU A 309 -3.44 2.89 -18.31
C LEU A 309 -3.58 2.76 -19.84
N PRO A 310 -4.78 2.87 -20.45
CA PRO A 310 -4.91 2.82 -21.91
C PRO A 310 -4.16 3.94 -22.62
N ASP A 311 -4.19 5.15 -22.04
CA ASP A 311 -3.49 6.32 -22.58
C ASP A 311 -1.98 6.18 -22.49
N VAL A 312 -1.47 5.67 -21.36
CA VAL A 312 -0.04 5.38 -21.17
C VAL A 312 0.43 4.33 -22.18
N LYS A 313 -0.30 3.22 -22.34
CA LYS A 313 0.02 2.20 -23.35
C LYS A 313 0.00 2.79 -24.77
N GLY A 314 -0.98 3.64 -25.06
CA GLY A 314 -1.09 4.36 -26.32
C GLY A 314 0.12 5.26 -26.59
N LEU A 315 0.60 6.00 -25.58
CA LEU A 315 1.80 6.83 -25.67
C LEU A 315 3.04 6.01 -26.06
N GLN A 316 3.24 4.85 -25.43
CA GLN A 316 4.38 3.98 -25.77
C GLN A 316 4.35 3.57 -27.24
N ILE A 317 3.16 3.22 -27.76
CA ILE A 317 2.99 2.86 -29.17
C ILE A 317 3.24 4.07 -30.08
N LEU A 318 2.71 5.24 -29.74
CA LEU A 318 2.89 6.46 -30.52
C LEU A 318 4.37 6.85 -30.61
N HIS A 319 5.12 6.82 -29.50
CA HIS A 319 6.56 7.07 -29.52
C HIS A 319 7.32 6.07 -30.39
N LYS A 320 6.96 4.78 -30.31
CA LYS A 320 7.56 3.76 -31.18
C LYS A 320 7.28 4.03 -32.66
N ARG A 321 6.05 4.39 -33.02
CA ARG A 321 5.68 4.71 -34.42
C ARG A 321 6.32 6.00 -34.90
N PHE A 322 6.44 7.01 -34.03
CA PHE A 322 7.13 8.25 -34.33
C PHE A 322 8.61 8.00 -34.63
N GLY A 323 9.30 7.21 -33.81
CA GLY A 323 10.67 6.78 -34.06
C GLY A 323 10.83 6.04 -35.38
N GLN A 324 9.92 5.11 -35.70
CA GLN A 324 9.92 4.40 -36.99
C GLN A 324 9.65 5.32 -38.19
N ALA A 325 8.79 6.33 -38.04
CA ALA A 325 8.52 7.30 -39.10
C ALA A 325 9.75 8.17 -39.37
N LEU A 326 10.41 8.63 -38.30
CA LEU A 326 11.66 9.38 -38.41
C LEU A 326 12.77 8.54 -39.05
N GLU A 327 12.92 7.28 -38.63
CA GLU A 327 13.90 6.35 -39.20
C GLU A 327 13.67 6.15 -40.70
N LYS A 328 12.41 6.00 -41.15
CA LYS A 328 12.09 5.89 -42.57
C LYS A 328 12.34 7.17 -43.37
N MET A 329 12.31 8.34 -42.74
CA MET A 329 12.68 9.61 -43.38
C MET A 329 14.20 9.79 -43.48
N VAL A 330 14.92 9.39 -42.43
CA VAL A 330 16.39 9.48 -42.38
C VAL A 330 17.06 8.39 -43.22
N ASN A 331 16.49 7.18 -43.22
CA ASN A 331 17.00 6.00 -43.93
C ASN A 331 15.83 5.20 -44.57
N PRO A 332 15.29 5.68 -45.71
CA PRO A 332 14.21 5.00 -46.40
C PRO A 332 14.69 3.66 -47.01
N PRO A 333 13.82 2.64 -47.08
CA PRO A 333 14.14 1.42 -47.83
C PRO A 333 14.32 1.75 -49.31
N MET A 334 15.42 1.28 -49.89
CA MET A 334 15.80 1.56 -51.27
C MET A 334 15.46 0.37 -52.18
N VAL A 335 15.04 0.64 -53.41
CA VAL A 335 14.89 -0.37 -54.45
C VAL A 335 16.04 -0.24 -55.44
N ALA A 336 16.65 -1.38 -55.78
CA ALA A 336 17.71 -1.49 -56.78
C ALA A 336 17.38 -2.61 -57.78
N PRO A 337 17.74 -2.46 -59.07
CA PRO A 337 17.62 -3.52 -60.06
C PRO A 337 18.46 -4.76 -59.71
N PRO A 338 18.05 -5.98 -60.10
CA PRO A 338 18.81 -7.22 -59.84
C PRO A 338 20.24 -7.22 -60.40
N SER A 339 20.53 -6.39 -61.41
CA SER A 339 21.87 -6.22 -62.00
C SER A 339 22.87 -5.56 -61.03
N MET A 340 22.40 -4.82 -60.03
CA MET A 340 23.25 -4.11 -59.04
C MET A 340 23.47 -4.91 -57.74
N ARG A 341 23.10 -6.21 -57.72
CA ARG A 341 23.17 -7.05 -56.51
C ARG A 341 24.60 -7.24 -55.97
N ASN A 342 25.60 -7.13 -56.83
CA ASN A 342 27.03 -7.29 -56.49
C ASN A 342 27.78 -5.96 -56.39
N ASP A 343 27.13 -4.84 -56.69
CA ASP A 343 27.73 -3.51 -56.56
C ASP A 343 27.54 -3.00 -55.13
N ILE A 344 28.60 -2.40 -54.56
CA ILE A 344 28.57 -1.86 -53.21
C ILE A 344 27.68 -0.61 -53.21
N ALA A 345 26.39 -0.82 -52.93
CA ALA A 345 25.44 0.25 -52.68
C ALA A 345 25.75 0.90 -51.34
N SER A 346 26.56 1.96 -51.35
CA SER A 346 26.82 2.73 -50.14
C SER A 346 25.63 3.64 -49.84
N THR A 347 24.85 3.27 -48.83
CA THR A 347 23.74 4.08 -48.30
C THR A 347 24.17 5.01 -47.17
N VAL A 348 25.49 5.17 -46.96
CA VAL A 348 26.06 6.06 -45.93
C VAL A 348 25.98 7.51 -46.41
N SER A 349 25.61 8.42 -45.51
CA SER A 349 25.54 9.87 -45.79
C SER A 349 26.85 10.37 -46.40
N GLY A 350 26.80 10.91 -47.63
CA GLY A 350 27.97 11.47 -48.31
C GLY A 350 28.67 10.52 -49.31
N ALA A 351 28.17 9.29 -49.51
CA ALA A 351 28.67 8.43 -50.56
C ALA A 351 28.04 8.74 -51.92
N VAL A 352 28.87 8.84 -52.96
CA VAL A 352 28.44 9.07 -54.33
C VAL A 352 28.15 7.73 -55.00
N THR A 353 26.88 7.46 -55.30
CA THR A 353 26.47 6.29 -56.08
C THR A 353 26.44 6.66 -57.56
N TYR A 354 27.39 6.15 -58.33
CA TYR A 354 27.44 6.35 -59.78
C TYR A 354 26.50 5.36 -60.46
N VAL A 355 25.43 5.84 -61.10
CA VAL A 355 24.48 5.03 -61.88
C VAL A 355 24.82 5.20 -63.36
N ALA A 356 25.25 4.11 -64.01
CA ALA A 356 25.48 4.07 -65.46
C ALA A 356 24.24 3.51 -66.18
N ASP A 357 23.17 4.31 -66.29
CA ASP A 357 22.03 3.97 -67.17
C ASP A 357 21.26 5.24 -67.61
N PRO A 358 21.12 5.53 -68.93
CA PRO A 358 20.34 6.65 -69.44
C PRO A 358 18.83 6.52 -69.27
N THR A 359 18.31 5.34 -68.90
CA THR A 359 16.86 5.08 -68.83
C THR A 359 16.23 5.28 -67.45
N GLY A 360 17.01 5.73 -66.47
CA GLY A 360 16.47 6.16 -65.18
C GLY A 360 16.17 5.03 -64.20
N ALA A 361 16.83 3.87 -64.31
CA ALA A 361 16.80 2.80 -63.31
C ALA A 361 17.78 3.11 -62.15
N GLY A 362 17.52 4.18 -61.40
CA GLY A 362 18.36 4.60 -60.27
C GLY A 362 17.88 4.06 -58.91
N PHE A 363 18.76 4.15 -57.91
CA PHE A 363 18.42 3.98 -56.49
C PHE A 363 17.31 4.97 -56.09
N ARG A 364 16.10 4.46 -55.91
CA ARG A 364 14.94 5.26 -55.48
C ARG A 364 14.38 4.68 -54.18
N PRO A 365 13.89 5.53 -53.27
CA PRO A 365 13.07 5.06 -52.16
C PRO A 365 11.94 4.19 -52.70
N ALA A 366 11.72 3.02 -52.09
CA ALA A 366 10.65 2.09 -52.48
C ALA A 366 9.28 2.79 -52.50
N TYR A 367 9.08 3.71 -51.55
CA TYR A 367 7.94 4.61 -51.48
C TYR A 367 8.40 5.95 -50.89
N GLN A 368 7.96 7.08 -51.47
CA GLN A 368 8.08 8.40 -50.82
C GLN A 368 6.98 8.51 -49.76
N ILE A 369 7.34 8.25 -48.50
CA ILE A 369 6.45 8.49 -47.37
C ILE A 369 6.74 9.90 -46.87
N ASN A 370 5.75 10.78 -46.91
CA ASN A 370 5.79 12.07 -46.22
C ASN A 370 4.89 11.97 -44.98
N PRO A 371 5.35 11.33 -43.88
CA PRO A 371 4.52 11.18 -42.71
C PRO A 371 4.28 12.57 -42.08
N PRO A 372 3.05 12.90 -41.66
CA PRO A 372 2.76 14.17 -41.02
C PRO A 372 3.30 14.19 -39.57
N LEU A 373 4.61 14.40 -39.42
CA LEU A 373 5.28 14.38 -38.12
C LEU A 373 4.68 15.36 -37.10
N ASN A 374 4.24 16.53 -37.58
CA ASN A 374 3.59 17.54 -36.74
C ASN A 374 2.29 17.03 -36.10
N HIS A 375 1.47 16.28 -36.86
CA HIS A 375 0.24 15.70 -36.33
C HIS A 375 0.51 14.58 -35.31
N LEU A 376 1.56 13.77 -35.54
CA LEU A 376 1.98 12.76 -34.57
C LEU A 376 2.52 13.37 -33.28
N ALA A 377 3.31 14.44 -33.38
CA ALA A 377 3.81 15.17 -32.21
C ALA A 377 2.68 15.80 -31.40
N GLN A 378 1.67 16.39 -32.08
CA GLN A 378 0.47 16.91 -31.42
C GLN A 378 -0.32 15.79 -30.72
N ALA A 379 -0.53 14.65 -31.38
CA ALA A 379 -1.23 13.52 -30.78
C ALA A 379 -0.51 12.96 -29.53
N ILE A 380 0.82 12.97 -29.51
CA ILE A 380 1.61 12.64 -28.32
C ILE A 380 1.35 13.66 -27.20
N ALA A 381 1.46 14.95 -27.50
CA ALA A 381 1.22 16.01 -26.52
C ALA A 381 -0.19 15.98 -25.94
N ASP A 382 -1.21 15.73 -26.77
CA ASP A 382 -2.61 15.61 -26.35
C ASP A 382 -2.80 14.43 -25.39
N ARG A 383 -2.16 13.30 -25.69
CA ARG A 383 -2.25 12.11 -24.85
C ARG A 383 -1.45 12.27 -23.55
N GLN A 384 -0.31 12.94 -23.57
CA GLN A 384 0.44 13.31 -22.37
C GLN A 384 -0.41 14.20 -21.45
N ARG A 385 -1.13 15.18 -22.01
CA ARG A 385 -2.09 16.01 -21.27
C ARG A 385 -3.24 15.20 -20.67
N SER A 386 -3.80 14.25 -21.43
CA SER A 386 -4.85 13.34 -20.93
C SER A 386 -4.36 12.54 -19.72
N VAL A 387 -3.15 11.99 -19.78
CA VAL A 387 -2.54 11.27 -18.65
C VAL A 387 -2.34 12.18 -17.43
N GLN A 388 -1.82 13.40 -17.62
CA GLN A 388 -1.65 14.36 -16.54
C GLN A 388 -2.98 14.74 -15.89
N ALA A 389 -4.03 14.95 -16.69
CA ALA A 389 -5.37 15.25 -16.22
C ALA A 389 -5.98 14.09 -15.43
N ALA A 390 -5.80 12.84 -15.89
CA ALA A 390 -6.29 11.65 -15.20
C ALA A 390 -5.70 11.53 -13.78
N PHE A 391 -4.42 11.84 -13.60
CA PHE A 391 -3.76 11.88 -12.28
C PHE A 391 -4.00 13.16 -11.48
N TYR A 392 -4.83 14.09 -11.97
CA TYR A 392 -5.05 15.40 -11.36
C TYR A 392 -3.76 16.23 -11.17
N ALA A 393 -2.73 15.98 -11.99
CA ALA A 393 -1.41 16.60 -11.82
C ALA A 393 -1.49 18.14 -11.88
N ASP A 394 -2.29 18.68 -12.79
CA ASP A 394 -2.48 20.12 -12.97
C ASP A 394 -3.08 20.79 -11.74
N LEU A 395 -4.02 20.11 -11.05
CA LEU A 395 -4.63 20.61 -9.82
C LEU A 395 -3.59 20.75 -8.70
N PHE A 396 -2.73 19.75 -8.54
CA PHE A 396 -1.68 19.76 -7.52
C PHE A 396 -0.56 20.76 -7.84
N LEU A 397 -0.15 20.87 -9.10
CA LEU A 397 0.83 21.89 -9.53
C LEU A 397 0.30 23.30 -9.28
N MET A 398 -0.97 23.56 -9.60
CA MET A 398 -1.62 24.84 -9.31
C MET A 398 -1.71 25.12 -7.80
N MET A 399 -1.90 24.10 -6.95
CA MET A 399 -1.90 24.27 -5.48
C MET A 399 -0.51 24.56 -4.90
N SER A 400 0.55 24.11 -5.56
CA SER A 400 1.93 24.40 -5.15
C SER A 400 2.34 25.84 -5.46
N GLN A 401 1.85 26.41 -6.55
CA GLN A 401 2.17 27.79 -6.97
C GLN A 401 1.45 28.86 -6.13
N LEU A 402 0.41 28.47 -5.37
CA LEU A 402 -0.34 29.39 -4.51
C LEU A 402 0.37 29.77 -3.20
N ASP A 403 1.46 29.08 -2.83
CA ASP A 403 2.17 29.31 -1.57
C ASP A 403 2.98 30.62 -1.52
N ASP A 404 3.20 31.30 -2.65
CA ASP A 404 4.26 32.32 -2.76
C ASP A 404 3.80 33.78 -2.49
N VAL A 405 2.49 34.09 -2.38
CA VAL A 405 2.05 35.51 -2.41
C VAL A 405 0.85 35.89 -1.51
N ARG A 406 0.32 35.04 -0.61
CA ARG A 406 -0.96 35.36 0.10
C ARG A 406 -1.03 34.99 1.59
N SER A 407 -2.03 35.55 2.28
CA SER A 407 -2.30 35.34 3.70
C SER A 407 -2.58 33.86 4.04
N ALA A 408 -2.03 33.38 5.16
CA ALA A 408 -2.04 31.96 5.55
C ALA A 408 -3.45 31.34 5.66
N THR A 409 -4.47 32.12 6.04
CA THR A 409 -5.85 31.64 6.18
C THR A 409 -6.53 31.43 4.83
N GLU A 410 -6.34 32.34 3.86
CA GLU A 410 -6.89 32.22 2.50
C GLU A 410 -6.25 31.03 1.76
N ILE A 411 -4.96 30.77 2.00
CA ILE A 411 -4.26 29.61 1.43
C ILE A 411 -4.89 28.30 1.90
N VAL A 412 -5.27 28.21 3.19
CA VAL A 412 -5.90 27.01 3.75
C VAL A 412 -7.28 26.80 3.16
N GLU A 413 -8.13 27.83 3.16
CA GLU A 413 -9.50 27.73 2.61
C GLU A 413 -9.50 27.39 1.11
N ARG A 414 -8.67 28.04 0.30
CA ARG A 414 -8.59 27.72 -1.14
C ARG A 414 -7.99 26.35 -1.42
N ARG A 415 -7.09 25.85 -0.57
CA ARG A 415 -6.58 24.48 -0.66
C ARG A 415 -7.67 23.47 -0.33
N GLU A 416 -8.46 23.73 0.71
CA GLU A 416 -9.61 22.89 1.06
C GLU A 416 -10.63 22.86 -0.08
N GLU A 417 -11.02 24.00 -0.66
CA GLU A 417 -11.93 24.06 -1.82
C GLU A 417 -11.39 23.27 -3.04
N LYS A 418 -10.10 23.38 -3.34
CA LYS A 418 -9.48 22.63 -4.45
C LYS A 418 -9.35 21.15 -4.15
N MET A 419 -9.13 20.76 -2.90
CA MET A 419 -9.13 19.36 -2.47
C MET A 419 -10.53 18.74 -2.50
N VAL A 420 -11.60 19.52 -2.31
CA VAL A 420 -12.98 19.08 -2.54
C VAL A 420 -13.21 18.68 -4.01
N MET A 421 -12.51 19.31 -4.96
CA MET A 421 -12.59 18.94 -6.38
C MET A 421 -11.96 17.58 -6.72
N LEU A 422 -11.14 17.02 -5.81
CA LEU A 422 -10.66 15.64 -5.92
C LEU A 422 -11.76 14.59 -5.61
N GLY A 423 -12.98 15.04 -5.28
CA GLY A 423 -14.10 14.21 -4.84
C GLY A 423 -13.95 13.75 -3.38
N PRO A 424 -14.76 12.78 -2.91
CA PRO A 424 -14.72 12.28 -1.52
C PRO A 424 -13.44 11.48 -1.17
N VAL A 425 -12.42 11.51 -2.04
CA VAL A 425 -11.16 10.78 -1.91
C VAL A 425 -10.33 11.22 -0.69
N PRO A 426 -10.22 12.50 -0.31
CA PRO A 426 -9.47 12.91 0.89
C PRO A 426 -10.20 12.60 2.22
N ALA A 427 -11.53 12.49 2.20
CA ALA A 427 -12.35 12.30 3.40
C ALA A 427 -12.36 10.85 3.93
N ARG A 428 -12.13 9.86 3.06
CA ARG A 428 -12.15 8.43 3.42
C ARG A 428 -10.92 7.94 4.18
N PRO A 429 -9.66 8.36 3.85
CA PRO A 429 -8.47 7.99 4.61
C PRO A 429 -8.52 8.51 6.05
N SER A 430 -8.95 9.76 6.26
CA SER A 430 -8.95 10.42 7.56
C SER A 430 -10.09 9.92 8.47
N ALA A 431 -11.31 9.75 7.95
CA ALA A 431 -12.46 9.39 8.78
C ALA A 431 -12.47 7.91 9.21
N SER A 432 -11.98 6.97 8.39
CA SER A 432 -12.07 5.53 8.68
C SER A 432 -10.92 4.97 9.51
N SER A 433 -9.71 5.53 9.36
CA SER A 433 -8.48 4.94 9.91
C SER A 433 -7.94 5.63 11.17
N MET A 434 -8.16 6.95 11.33
CA MET A 434 -7.67 7.71 12.48
C MET A 434 -8.72 7.90 13.59
N SER A 435 -10.01 8.01 13.24
CA SER A 435 -11.08 8.13 14.26
C SER A 435 -11.16 6.91 15.19
N ARG A 436 -10.72 5.73 14.73
CA ARG A 436 -10.63 4.49 15.51
C ARG A 436 -9.37 4.36 16.37
N ARG A 437 -8.36 5.22 16.17
CA ARG A 437 -7.07 5.19 16.88
C ARG A 437 -7.01 6.08 18.12
N SER A 438 -8.10 6.79 18.45
CA SER A 438 -8.24 7.37 19.79
C SER A 438 -8.57 6.23 20.77
N PRO A 439 -7.69 5.91 21.74
CA PRO A 439 -7.90 4.80 22.65
C PRO A 439 -9.17 5.07 23.47
N ARG A 440 -10.25 4.34 23.18
CA ARG A 440 -11.41 4.23 24.06
C ARG A 440 -11.06 3.34 25.27
N ARG A 441 -10.12 3.79 26.10
CA ARG A 441 -9.98 3.52 27.54
C ARG A 441 -8.61 4.00 28.01
N SER A 442 -8.63 4.65 29.17
CA SER A 442 -7.47 5.16 29.89
C SER A 442 -6.38 4.08 30.04
N VAL A 443 -5.27 4.25 29.33
CA VAL A 443 -3.99 3.66 29.74
C VAL A 443 -3.68 4.25 31.10
N ARG A 444 -3.98 3.48 32.14
CA ARG A 444 -3.60 3.79 33.52
C ARG A 444 -2.10 3.56 33.58
N TRP A 445 -1.33 4.62 33.34
CA TRP A 445 0.11 4.65 33.60
C TRP A 445 0.34 4.26 35.06
N ARG A 446 0.70 3.00 35.31
CA ARG A 446 1.27 2.60 36.60
C ARG A 446 2.78 2.85 36.51
N PRO A 447 3.37 3.72 37.34
CA PRO A 447 4.82 3.74 37.47
C PRO A 447 5.26 2.38 37.99
N ALA A 448 6.29 1.80 37.36
CA ALA A 448 6.94 0.59 37.83
C ALA A 448 7.44 0.85 39.27
N ALA A 449 6.79 0.20 40.24
CA ALA A 449 7.30 0.15 41.60
C ALA A 449 8.58 -0.68 41.55
N SER A 450 9.71 -0.02 41.78
CA SER A 450 11.01 -0.66 42.02
C SER A 450 10.86 -1.67 43.16
N SER A 451 11.00 -2.95 42.85
CA SER A 451 11.16 -4.02 43.82
C SER A 451 12.53 -3.87 44.51
N GLY A 452 12.57 -3.05 45.56
CA GLY A 452 13.67 -3.04 46.51
C GLY A 452 13.60 -4.30 47.36
N SER A 453 14.51 -5.26 47.15
CA SER A 453 15.00 -6.20 48.16
C SER A 453 16.00 -7.19 47.55
N SER A 454 17.30 -6.89 47.66
CA SER A 454 18.38 -7.85 47.99
C SER A 454 19.77 -7.34 47.56
N ALA A 455 20.25 -6.26 48.19
CA ALA A 455 21.67 -5.91 48.12
C ALA A 455 22.07 -5.08 49.35
N SER A 456 22.11 -5.72 50.54
CA SER A 456 22.73 -5.12 51.73
C SER A 456 23.30 -6.19 52.66
N ARG A 457 24.43 -6.80 52.25
CA ARG A 457 25.29 -7.56 53.16
C ARG A 457 26.72 -7.70 52.64
N ALA A 458 27.48 -6.59 52.66
CA ALA A 458 28.95 -6.63 52.68
C ALA A 458 29.54 -5.21 52.83
N ALA A 459 29.31 -4.54 53.97
CA ALA A 459 30.15 -3.40 54.38
C ALA A 459 29.88 -3.03 55.86
N ARG A 460 30.56 -3.71 56.78
CA ARG A 460 31.05 -3.15 58.07
C ARG A 460 31.86 -4.23 58.80
N ARG A 461 33.16 -4.25 58.49
CA ARG A 461 34.19 -4.54 59.49
C ARG A 461 34.56 -3.19 60.13
N ARG A 462 33.96 -2.93 61.29
CA ARG A 462 34.53 -2.34 62.50
C ARG A 462 33.40 -2.12 63.50
#